data_AF-A0A3N0ZIB0-F1
#
_entry.id   AF-A0A3N0ZIB0-F1
#
_cell.length_a   1.000
_cell.length_b   1.000
_cell.length_c   1.000
_cell.angle_alpha   90.00
_cell.angle_beta   90.00
_cell.angle_gamma   90.00
#
_symmetry.space_group_name_H-M   'P 1'
#
loop_
_entity.id
_entity.type
_entity.pdbx_description
1 polymer ?
#
loop_
_entity_poly.entity_id
_entity_poly.type
_entity_poly.pdbx_seq_one_letter_code
_entity_poly.pdbx_strand_id
1 'polypeptide(L)'
;MKIIAKTGNTELATIYIAQTNDGNYVEFVESIQPPHTLDKKWVLIVSTLYGCPVGCAFCDCSYFYKGKISTEDIFNQIDSMVLQRFPDRKITVEKFKIQFARMGEPSLNNNVLVVLNKFSDYYDAPGFVPSLSSIAPASSEDFFEELLLIKKRKYRNNFQLQFSIHSTNEAQRDEFIPVKK
;
A
#
# COMPACT_ATOMS: atom_id res chain seq x y z
N MET A 1 -10.52 0.98 13.65
CA MET A 1 -9.09 0.64 13.87
C MET A 1 -8.56 1.26 15.17
N LYS A 2 -7.77 0.52 15.95
CA LYS A 2 -7.10 0.99 17.18
C LYS A 2 -5.58 0.91 17.04
N ILE A 3 -4.87 2.03 17.20
CA ILE A 3 -3.40 2.04 17.24
C ILE A 3 -2.93 1.36 18.54
N ILE A 4 -2.06 0.36 18.40
CA ILE A 4 -1.51 -0.45 19.50
C ILE A 4 -0.10 0.02 19.84
N ALA A 5 0.70 0.31 18.82
CA ALA A 5 2.04 0.83 18.98
C ALA A 5 2.39 1.78 17.83
N LYS A 6 3.28 2.71 18.13
CA LYS A 6 3.86 3.66 17.18
C LYS A 6 5.33 3.87 17.54
N THR A 7 6.22 3.84 16.55
CA THR A 7 7.64 4.13 16.75
C THR A 7 8.26 4.76 15.52
N GLY A 8 9.24 5.65 15.69
CA GLY A 8 9.97 6.27 14.59
C GLY A 8 10.36 7.72 14.85
N ASN A 9 10.86 8.36 13.80
CA ASN A 9 11.18 9.79 13.77
C ASN A 9 10.20 10.48 12.81
N THR A 10 9.47 11.47 13.31
CA THR A 10 8.42 12.19 12.56
C THR A 10 8.94 12.97 11.35
N GLU A 11 10.25 13.21 11.28
CA GLU A 11 10.95 13.86 10.17
C GLU A 11 11.49 12.87 9.13
N LEU A 12 11.46 11.56 9.42
CA LEU A 12 11.98 10.50 8.54
C LEU A 12 10.91 9.46 8.23
N ALA A 13 10.56 8.64 9.22
CA ALA A 13 9.58 7.59 9.07
C ALA A 13 8.98 7.24 10.42
N THR A 14 7.68 6.97 10.43
CA THR A 14 6.96 6.49 11.60
C THR A 14 6.14 5.26 11.24
N ILE A 15 6.36 4.19 12.00
CA ILE A 15 5.72 2.90 11.85
C ILE A 15 4.57 2.82 12.86
N TYR A 16 3.45 2.28 12.41
CA TYR A 16 2.24 2.06 13.19
C TYR A 16 1.89 0.58 13.17
N ILE A 17 1.53 0.06 14.35
CA ILE A 17 0.88 -1.23 14.49
C ILE A 17 -0.53 -0.96 15.00
N ALA A 18 -1.53 -1.47 14.30
CA ALA A 18 -2.92 -1.28 14.65
C ALA A 18 -3.71 -2.59 14.62
N GLN A 19 -4.71 -2.67 15.48
CA GLN A 19 -5.72 -3.72 15.45
C GLN A 19 -6.92 -3.22 14.63
N THR A 20 -7.33 -3.99 13.63
CA THR A 20 -8.53 -3.72 12.81
C THR A 20 -9.79 -4.12 13.56
N ASN A 21 -10.96 -3.74 13.02
CA ASN A 21 -12.25 -4.01 13.67
C ASN A 21 -12.50 -5.53 13.82
N ASP A 22 -11.96 -6.34 12.90
CA ASP A 22 -12.02 -7.81 12.93
C ASP A 22 -10.99 -8.46 13.86
N GLY A 23 -10.27 -7.67 14.66
CA GLY A 23 -9.29 -8.15 15.65
C GLY A 23 -7.92 -8.54 15.06
N ASN A 24 -7.73 -8.44 13.74
CA ASN A 24 -6.46 -8.67 13.07
C ASN A 24 -5.48 -7.51 13.27
N TYR A 25 -4.19 -7.77 13.10
CA TYR A 25 -3.15 -6.74 13.22
C TYR A 25 -2.58 -6.38 11.86
N VAL A 26 -2.30 -5.09 11.66
CA VAL A 26 -1.67 -4.54 10.46
C VAL A 26 -0.56 -3.57 10.83
N GLU A 27 0.48 -3.55 10.01
CA GLU A 27 1.52 -2.54 10.05
C GLU A 27 1.34 -1.56 8.88
N PHE A 28 1.61 -0.29 9.11
CA PHE A 28 1.66 0.72 8.07
C PHE A 28 2.61 1.85 8.47
N VAL A 29 3.08 2.62 7.49
CA VAL A 29 4.19 3.55 7.69
C VAL A 29 3.89 4.86 6.98
N GLU A 30 4.19 5.97 7.62
CA GLU A 30 4.38 7.24 6.92
C GLU A 30 5.88 7.55 6.85
N SER A 31 6.31 8.18 5.75
CA SER A 31 7.69 8.62 5.60
C SER A 31 7.78 9.94 4.84
N ILE A 32 8.76 10.72 5.25
CA ILE A 32 9.28 11.90 4.58
C ILE A 32 10.65 11.49 4.04
N GLN A 33 10.96 11.82 2.78
CA GLN A 33 12.23 11.42 2.17
C GLN A 33 13.15 12.65 2.07
N PRO A 34 14.11 12.83 3.00
CA PRO A 34 15.13 13.86 2.85
C PRO A 34 15.85 13.78 1.48
N PRO A 35 16.19 14.93 0.87
CA PRO A 35 16.06 16.28 1.42
C PRO A 35 14.66 16.91 1.26
N HIS A 36 13.65 16.17 0.79
CA HIS A 36 12.30 16.70 0.65
C HIS A 36 11.63 16.88 2.00
N THR A 37 10.95 18.02 2.17
CA THR A 37 10.06 18.32 3.29
C THR A 37 8.68 17.68 3.07
N LEU A 38 7.86 17.65 4.12
CA LEU A 38 6.50 17.09 4.10
C LEU A 38 5.63 17.70 2.98
N ASP A 39 5.67 19.02 2.78
CA ASP A 39 4.91 19.75 1.77
C ASP A 39 5.32 19.37 0.34
N LYS A 40 6.59 18.95 0.14
CA LYS A 40 7.09 18.51 -1.15
C LYS A 40 6.78 17.04 -1.42
N LYS A 41 6.99 16.18 -0.43
CA LYS A 41 6.81 14.74 -0.61
C LYS A 41 6.46 14.05 0.69
N TRP A 42 5.37 13.32 0.66
CA TRP A 42 4.93 12.47 1.76
C TRP A 42 4.51 11.11 1.23
N VAL A 43 5.02 10.04 1.81
CA VAL A 43 4.76 8.67 1.36
C VAL A 43 4.11 7.87 2.47
N LEU A 44 2.89 7.40 2.22
CA LEU A 44 2.24 6.40 3.06
C LEU A 44 2.47 5.03 2.45
N ILE A 45 2.81 4.04 3.28
CA ILE A 45 2.99 2.65 2.88
C ILE A 45 1.98 1.82 3.67
N VAL A 46 0.98 1.29 2.97
CA VAL A 46 -0.17 0.61 3.57
C VAL A 46 -0.15 -0.88 3.25
N SER A 47 -0.76 -1.64 4.13
CA SER A 47 -0.97 -3.08 4.01
C SER A 47 -2.24 -3.39 3.22
N THR A 48 -2.21 -4.49 2.48
CA THR A 48 -3.33 -4.96 1.64
C THR A 48 -3.86 -6.32 2.06
N LEU A 49 -3.06 -7.14 2.74
CA LEU A 49 -3.46 -8.44 3.28
C LEU A 49 -3.05 -8.56 4.75
N TYR A 50 -3.72 -9.43 5.48
CA TYR A 50 -3.27 -9.87 6.79
C TYR A 50 -2.24 -10.99 6.62
N GLY A 51 -0.95 -10.63 6.57
CA GLY A 51 0.12 -11.54 6.15
C GLY A 51 0.22 -11.64 4.62
N CYS A 52 0.73 -12.74 4.07
CA CYS A 52 0.81 -12.92 2.62
C CYS A 52 0.91 -14.42 2.23
N PRO A 53 0.07 -14.91 1.30
CA PRO A 53 0.09 -16.32 0.91
C PRO A 53 1.23 -16.69 -0.06
N VAL A 54 2.03 -15.71 -0.51
CA VAL A 54 3.04 -15.92 -1.56
C VAL A 54 4.25 -16.72 -1.05
N GLY A 55 4.62 -16.59 0.21
CA GLY A 55 5.76 -17.35 0.76
C GLY A 55 7.15 -16.81 0.39
N CYS A 56 7.32 -15.52 0.04
CA CYS A 56 8.63 -15.00 -0.35
C CYS A 56 9.68 -15.19 0.76
N ALA A 57 10.81 -15.83 0.44
CA ALA A 57 11.82 -16.25 1.41
C ALA A 57 12.48 -15.07 2.18
N PHE A 58 12.46 -13.87 1.60
CA PHE A 58 13.05 -12.66 2.16
C PHE A 58 12.02 -11.74 2.86
N CYS A 59 10.76 -12.16 2.98
CA CYS A 59 9.68 -11.30 3.46
C CYS A 59 9.10 -11.79 4.79
N ASP A 60 9.10 -10.91 5.80
CA ASP A 60 8.52 -11.21 7.12
C ASP A 60 7.00 -11.44 7.11
N CYS A 61 6.29 -11.06 6.03
CA CYS A 61 4.86 -11.32 5.90
C CYS A 61 4.53 -12.72 5.40
N SER A 62 5.54 -13.53 5.03
CA SER A 62 5.36 -14.85 4.43
C SER A 62 4.95 -15.94 5.43
N TYR A 63 5.13 -15.73 6.73
CA TYR A 63 4.91 -16.74 7.76
C TYR A 63 3.44 -17.08 8.02
N PHE A 64 2.50 -16.23 7.60
CA PHE A 64 1.07 -16.45 7.82
C PHE A 64 0.21 -15.74 6.78
N TYR A 65 -1.03 -16.18 6.66
CA TYR A 65 -2.06 -15.47 5.89
C TYR A 65 -3.43 -15.64 6.57
N LYS A 66 -4.11 -14.52 6.82
CA LYS A 66 -5.42 -14.44 7.48
C LYS A 66 -6.50 -13.75 6.63
N GLY A 67 -6.23 -13.54 5.34
CA GLY A 67 -7.20 -12.98 4.41
C GLY A 67 -6.88 -11.57 3.94
N LYS A 68 -7.86 -10.99 3.24
CA LYS A 68 -7.76 -9.68 2.59
C LYS A 68 -8.18 -8.58 3.56
N ILE A 69 -7.46 -7.46 3.54
CA ILE A 69 -7.88 -6.27 4.30
C ILE A 69 -9.08 -5.64 3.58
N SER A 70 -10.09 -5.22 4.35
CA SER A 70 -11.29 -4.57 3.84
C SER A 70 -10.98 -3.19 3.25
N THR A 71 -11.83 -2.67 2.35
CA THR A 71 -11.70 -1.29 1.85
C THR A 71 -11.70 -0.28 3.02
N GLU A 72 -12.56 -0.50 4.01
CA GLU A 72 -12.65 0.35 5.21
C GLU A 72 -11.33 0.35 5.98
N ASP A 73 -10.74 -0.82 6.22
CA ASP A 73 -9.48 -0.90 6.97
C ASP A 73 -8.27 -0.37 6.19
N ILE A 74 -8.29 -0.43 4.86
CA ILE A 74 -7.26 0.27 4.06
C ILE A 74 -7.41 1.79 4.22
N PHE A 75 -8.63 2.33 4.17
CA PHE A 75 -8.86 3.75 4.45
C PHE A 75 -8.51 4.12 5.89
N ASN A 76 -8.81 3.26 6.88
CA ASN A 76 -8.46 3.49 8.28
C ASN A 76 -6.95 3.62 8.49
N GLN A 77 -6.12 2.86 7.76
CA GLN A 77 -4.66 3.04 7.77
C GLN A 77 -4.27 4.43 7.27
N ILE A 78 -4.85 4.85 6.14
CA ILE A 78 -4.59 6.16 5.53
C ILE A 78 -5.02 7.29 6.47
N ASP A 79 -6.27 7.26 6.97
CA ASP A 79 -6.83 8.24 7.91
C ASP A 79 -6.03 8.33 9.20
N SER A 80 -5.52 7.20 9.72
CA SER A 80 -4.68 7.19 10.92
C SER A 80 -3.46 8.09 10.76
N MET A 81 -2.91 8.24 9.55
CA MET A 81 -1.76 9.11 9.27
C MET A 81 -2.20 10.50 8.77
N VAL A 82 -3.21 10.57 7.88
CA VAL A 82 -3.74 11.82 7.30
C VAL A 82 -4.31 12.72 8.37
N LEU A 83 -5.19 12.22 9.24
CA LEU A 83 -5.91 13.07 10.20
C LEU A 83 -4.99 13.68 11.28
N GLN A 84 -3.79 13.14 11.48
CA GLN A 84 -2.78 13.74 12.37
C GLN A 84 -2.20 15.04 11.81
N ARG A 85 -2.21 15.22 10.48
CA ARG A 85 -1.56 16.36 9.79
C ARG A 85 -2.56 17.24 9.03
N PHE A 86 -3.61 16.64 8.51
CA PHE A 86 -4.67 17.26 7.71
C PHE A 86 -6.03 16.80 8.24
N PRO A 87 -6.50 17.34 9.39
CA PRO A 87 -7.76 16.91 10.03
C PRO A 87 -9.01 17.10 9.16
N ASP A 88 -8.96 18.00 8.19
CA ASP A 88 -10.03 18.28 7.23
C ASP A 88 -9.91 17.45 5.93
N ARG A 89 -8.94 16.52 5.87
CA ARG A 89 -8.63 15.68 4.71
C ARG A 89 -8.24 16.46 3.44
N LYS A 90 -7.83 17.71 3.57
CA LYS A 90 -7.25 18.52 2.48
C LYS A 90 -5.73 18.44 2.50
N ILE A 91 -5.18 17.58 1.65
CA ILE A 91 -3.76 17.25 1.62
C ILE A 91 -3.09 18.11 0.55
N THR A 92 -2.45 19.19 1.00
CA THR A 92 -1.80 20.18 0.13
C THR A 92 -0.38 19.78 -0.33
N VAL A 93 0.06 18.56 -0.02
CA VAL A 93 1.38 18.03 -0.37
C VAL A 93 1.51 17.87 -1.89
N GLU A 94 2.59 18.41 -2.49
CA GLU A 94 2.82 18.38 -3.94
C GLU A 94 2.92 16.96 -4.49
N LYS A 95 3.58 16.06 -3.76
CA LYS A 95 3.65 14.62 -4.07
C LYS A 95 3.22 13.78 -2.88
N PHE A 96 1.92 13.61 -2.75
CA PHE A 96 1.32 12.70 -1.77
C PHE A 96 1.23 11.28 -2.35
N LYS A 97 2.15 10.41 -1.98
CA LYS A 97 2.23 9.06 -2.52
C LYS A 97 1.64 8.04 -1.56
N ILE A 98 0.78 7.14 -2.04
CA ILE A 98 0.37 5.96 -1.28
C ILE A 98 0.89 4.72 -1.97
N GLN A 99 1.73 3.96 -1.27
CA GLN A 99 2.31 2.69 -1.69
C GLN A 99 1.54 1.53 -1.06
N PHE A 100 0.92 0.70 -1.90
CA PHE A 100 0.34 -0.57 -1.50
C PHE A 100 1.45 -1.63 -1.51
N ALA A 101 2.26 -1.65 -0.46
CA ALA A 101 3.52 -2.41 -0.44
C ALA A 101 4.02 -2.78 0.98
N ARG A 102 3.19 -2.65 2.04
CA ARG A 102 3.62 -2.98 3.40
C ARG A 102 3.49 -4.46 3.70
N MET A 103 2.28 -4.92 4.05
CA MET A 103 1.97 -6.33 4.21
C MET A 103 1.05 -6.81 3.09
N GLY A 104 1.42 -7.90 2.43
CA GLY A 104 0.63 -8.54 1.39
C GLY A 104 0.93 -8.12 -0.04
N GLU A 105 0.53 -8.97 -0.98
CA GLU A 105 0.55 -8.70 -2.42
C GLU A 105 -0.73 -7.94 -2.83
N PRO A 106 -0.63 -6.68 -3.29
CA PRO A 106 -1.80 -5.85 -3.60
C PRO A 106 -2.70 -6.45 -4.68
N SER A 107 -2.14 -7.14 -5.67
CA SER A 107 -2.90 -7.72 -6.78
C SER A 107 -3.74 -8.94 -6.39
N LEU A 108 -3.59 -9.45 -5.15
CA LEU A 108 -4.47 -10.47 -4.59
C LEU A 108 -5.66 -9.89 -3.81
N ASN A 109 -5.79 -8.56 -3.74
CA ASN A 109 -6.89 -7.89 -3.04
C ASN A 109 -7.59 -6.80 -3.89
N ASN A 110 -8.72 -7.15 -4.48
CA ASN A 110 -9.57 -6.22 -5.26
C ASN A 110 -10.07 -5.01 -4.45
N ASN A 111 -10.05 -5.05 -3.11
CA ASN A 111 -10.38 -3.87 -2.30
C ASN A 111 -9.42 -2.70 -2.56
N VAL A 112 -8.20 -2.96 -3.03
CA VAL A 112 -7.27 -1.91 -3.50
C VAL A 112 -7.86 -1.12 -4.68
N LEU A 113 -8.47 -1.81 -5.64
CA LEU A 113 -9.14 -1.17 -6.79
C LEU A 113 -10.33 -0.31 -6.34
N VAL A 114 -11.06 -0.76 -5.31
CA VAL A 114 -12.16 0.00 -4.70
C VAL A 114 -11.63 1.27 -4.04
N VAL A 115 -10.54 1.18 -3.28
CA VAL A 115 -9.87 2.33 -2.65
C VAL A 115 -9.44 3.34 -3.71
N LEU A 116 -8.78 2.88 -4.78
CA LEU A 116 -8.39 3.74 -5.89
C LEU A 116 -9.62 4.41 -6.55
N ASN A 117 -10.71 3.69 -6.77
CA ASN A 117 -11.91 4.30 -7.35
C ASN A 117 -12.53 5.35 -6.44
N LYS A 118 -12.56 5.11 -5.12
CA LYS A 118 -13.21 5.98 -4.14
C LYS A 118 -12.32 7.04 -3.51
N PHE A 119 -11.01 7.04 -3.80
CA PHE A 119 -10.06 7.90 -3.09
C PHE A 119 -10.45 9.39 -3.06
N SER A 120 -10.92 9.94 -4.20
CA SER A 120 -11.38 11.33 -4.33
C SER A 120 -12.64 11.65 -3.51
N ASP A 121 -13.38 10.63 -3.10
CA ASP A 121 -14.60 10.79 -2.29
C ASP A 121 -14.24 10.99 -0.81
N TYR A 122 -13.02 10.61 -0.42
CA TYR A 122 -12.51 10.69 0.95
C TYR A 122 -11.50 11.84 1.14
N TYR A 123 -10.70 12.16 0.13
CA TYR A 123 -9.59 13.11 0.25
C TYR A 123 -9.57 14.13 -0.89
N ASP A 124 -9.32 15.39 -0.55
CA ASP A 124 -8.88 16.40 -1.50
C ASP A 124 -7.35 16.43 -1.49
N ALA A 125 -6.74 15.78 -2.49
CA ALA A 125 -5.30 15.60 -2.57
C ALA A 125 -4.82 15.73 -4.04
N PRO A 126 -4.65 16.95 -4.56
CA PRO A 126 -4.26 17.17 -5.96
C PRO A 126 -2.90 16.55 -6.29
N GLY A 127 -2.00 16.42 -5.31
CA GLY A 127 -0.69 15.79 -5.45
C GLY A 127 -0.69 14.25 -5.34
N PHE A 128 -1.86 13.60 -5.35
CA PHE A 128 -1.96 12.16 -5.11
C PHE A 128 -1.29 11.31 -6.21
N VAL A 129 -0.42 10.39 -5.78
CA VAL A 129 0.25 9.38 -6.62
C VAL A 129 0.02 7.98 -6.03
N PRO A 130 -0.96 7.21 -6.52
CA PRO A 130 -1.06 5.79 -6.17
C PRO A 130 0.13 5.01 -6.72
N SER A 131 0.61 4.05 -5.92
CA SER A 131 1.75 3.22 -6.25
C SER A 131 1.54 1.79 -5.80
N LEU A 132 1.68 0.83 -6.72
CA LEU A 132 1.59 -0.60 -6.41
C LEU A 132 2.96 -1.24 -6.60
N SER A 133 3.36 -2.11 -5.66
CA SER A 133 4.51 -3.00 -5.81
C SER A 133 4.01 -4.42 -5.82
N SER A 134 4.22 -5.13 -6.92
CA SER A 134 3.64 -6.46 -7.14
C SER A 134 4.67 -7.44 -7.64
N ILE A 135 4.56 -8.71 -7.24
CA ILE A 135 5.30 -9.82 -7.85
C ILE A 135 4.64 -10.34 -9.14
N ALA A 136 3.46 -9.80 -9.50
CA ALA A 136 2.60 -10.22 -10.61
C ALA A 136 2.31 -11.74 -10.59
N PRO A 137 1.53 -12.24 -9.62
CA PRO A 137 1.07 -13.62 -9.64
C PRO A 137 0.21 -13.89 -10.89
N ALA A 138 0.32 -15.09 -11.47
CA ALA A 138 -0.47 -15.48 -12.64
C ALA A 138 -2.00 -15.37 -12.40
N SER A 139 -2.45 -15.44 -11.14
CA SER A 139 -3.86 -15.33 -10.77
C SER A 139 -4.39 -13.90 -10.65
N SER A 140 -3.62 -12.87 -11.04
CA SER A 140 -4.03 -11.47 -10.90
C SER A 140 -4.23 -10.72 -12.22
N GLU A 141 -4.41 -11.44 -13.32
CA GLU A 141 -4.71 -10.87 -14.64
C GLU A 141 -5.92 -9.91 -14.59
N ASP A 142 -7.08 -10.38 -14.11
CA ASP A 142 -8.30 -9.57 -13.95
C ASP A 142 -8.06 -8.30 -13.11
N PHE A 143 -7.22 -8.40 -12.07
CA PHE A 143 -6.87 -7.26 -11.23
C PHE A 143 -6.11 -6.19 -12.04
N PHE A 144 -5.13 -6.61 -12.86
CA PHE A 144 -4.34 -5.70 -13.67
C PHE A 144 -5.12 -5.11 -14.84
N GLU A 145 -6.07 -5.85 -15.42
CA GLU A 145 -6.99 -5.31 -16.43
C GLU A 145 -7.84 -4.16 -15.85
N GLU A 146 -8.48 -4.39 -14.70
CA GLU A 146 -9.28 -3.35 -14.04
C GLU A 146 -8.40 -2.19 -13.55
N LEU A 147 -7.20 -2.48 -13.04
CA LEU A 147 -6.23 -1.45 -12.64
C LEU A 147 -5.86 -0.55 -13.83
N LEU A 148 -5.66 -1.13 -15.01
CA LEU A 148 -5.36 -0.37 -16.22
C LEU A 148 -6.50 0.58 -16.59
N LEU A 149 -7.76 0.11 -16.48
CA LEU A 149 -8.95 0.93 -16.72
C LEU A 149 -9.04 2.09 -15.71
N ILE A 150 -8.84 1.81 -14.42
CA ILE A 150 -8.81 2.82 -13.36
C ILE A 150 -7.70 3.83 -13.62
N LYS A 151 -6.49 3.39 -13.95
CA LYS A 151 -5.35 4.25 -14.26
C LYS A 151 -5.67 5.18 -15.43
N LYS A 152 -6.21 4.65 -16.53
CA LYS A 152 -6.59 5.44 -17.71
C LYS A 152 -7.72 6.44 -17.42
N ARG A 153 -8.64 6.10 -16.52
CA ARG A 153 -9.78 6.96 -16.16
C ARG A 153 -9.42 8.05 -15.14
N LYS A 154 -8.71 7.70 -14.06
CA LYS A 154 -8.49 8.56 -12.89
C LYS A 154 -7.04 9.02 -12.69
N TYR A 155 -6.05 8.25 -13.15
CA TYR A 155 -4.63 8.46 -12.83
C TYR A 155 -3.73 8.54 -14.07
N ARG A 156 -4.17 9.28 -15.09
CA ARG A 156 -3.51 9.30 -16.41
C ARG A 156 -2.03 9.64 -16.34
N ASN A 157 -1.70 10.66 -15.54
CA ASN A 157 -0.36 11.24 -15.44
C ASN A 157 0.36 10.88 -14.13
N ASN A 158 -0.38 10.43 -13.11
CA ASN A 158 0.11 10.27 -11.74
C ASN A 158 -0.20 8.86 -11.24
N PHE A 159 0.60 7.87 -11.66
CA PHE A 159 0.49 6.48 -11.22
C PHE A 159 1.86 5.81 -11.28
N GLN A 160 2.18 4.94 -10.30
CA GLN A 160 3.42 4.19 -10.30
C GLN A 160 3.14 2.67 -10.17
N LEU A 161 3.70 1.88 -11.08
CA LEU A 161 3.73 0.42 -10.97
C LEU A 161 5.17 -0.04 -10.79
N GLN A 162 5.41 -0.92 -9.82
CA GLN A 162 6.71 -1.54 -9.56
C GLN A 162 6.53 -3.06 -9.56
N PHE A 163 7.51 -3.75 -10.14
CA PHE A 163 7.57 -5.20 -10.08
C PHE A 163 8.69 -5.65 -9.14
N SER A 164 8.31 -6.52 -8.20
CA SER A 164 9.20 -7.21 -7.29
C SER A 164 9.80 -8.43 -8.00
N ILE A 165 10.84 -8.17 -8.81
CA ILE A 165 11.51 -9.20 -9.63
C ILE A 165 12.51 -10.01 -8.79
N HIS A 166 13.41 -9.34 -8.06
CA HIS A 166 14.41 -9.89 -7.12
C HIS A 166 15.45 -10.88 -7.67
N SER A 167 15.29 -11.43 -8.87
CA SER A 167 16.35 -12.11 -9.62
C SER A 167 16.05 -12.10 -11.12
N THR A 168 17.09 -12.04 -11.95
CA THR A 168 16.99 -12.24 -13.41
C THR A 168 17.11 -13.71 -13.82
N ASN A 169 17.38 -14.62 -12.87
CA ASN A 169 17.37 -16.05 -13.09
C ASN A 169 16.01 -16.62 -12.65
N GLU A 170 15.32 -17.32 -13.56
CA GLU A 170 13.97 -17.83 -13.31
C GLU A 170 13.90 -18.82 -12.15
N ALA A 171 14.81 -19.81 -12.11
CA ALA A 171 14.84 -20.82 -11.05
C ALA A 171 15.10 -20.18 -9.67
N GLN A 172 16.02 -19.21 -9.60
CA GLN A 172 16.28 -18.48 -8.36
C GLN A 172 15.09 -17.59 -7.97
N ARG A 173 14.41 -16.99 -8.93
CA ARG A 173 13.19 -16.21 -8.67
C ARG A 173 12.06 -17.10 -8.15
N ASP A 174 11.95 -18.32 -8.67
CA ASP A 174 10.99 -19.32 -8.18
C ASP A 174 11.30 -19.78 -6.76
N GLU A 175 12.57 -19.92 -6.40
CA GLU A 175 13.00 -20.18 -5.03
C GLU A 175 12.64 -19.02 -4.09
N PHE A 176 12.95 -17.78 -4.47
CA PHE A 176 12.73 -16.61 -3.61
C PHE A 176 11.26 -16.18 -3.52
N ILE A 177 10.48 -16.42 -4.56
CA ILE A 177 9.08 -15.98 -4.70
C ILE A 177 8.27 -17.20 -5.19
N PRO A 178 7.85 -18.11 -4.29
CA PRO A 178 7.34 -19.43 -4.65
C PRO A 178 5.85 -19.42 -5.06
N VAL A 179 5.52 -18.65 -6.10
CA VAL A 179 4.20 -18.62 -6.75
C VAL A 179 4.36 -18.67 -8.27
N LYS A 180 3.31 -19.08 -8.99
CA LYS A 180 3.24 -18.90 -10.44
C LYS A 180 3.10 -17.42 -10.77
N LYS A 181 3.88 -16.94 -11.73
CA LYS A 181 3.87 -15.55 -12.19
C LYS A 181 3.38 -15.50 -13.62
#